data_AF-A0A6L4Z6U4-F1
#
_entry.id   AF-A0A6L4Z6U4-F1
#
_cell.length_a   1.000
_cell.length_b   1.000
_cell.length_c   1.000
_cell.angle_alpha   90.00
_cell.angle_beta   90.00
_cell.angle_gamma   90.00
#
_symmetry.space_group_name_H-M   'P 1'
#
loop_
_entity.id
_entity.type
_entity.pdbx_description
1 polymer ?
#
loop_
_entity_poly.entity_id
_entity_poly.type
_entity_poly.pdbx_seq_one_letter_code
_entity_poly.pdbx_strand_id
1 'polypeptide(L)'
;MSKNRILKLLKKLHKWPAIIIAFFAILFAFSGIIMNHRQFFSPVDVSRKLLPPNYTYKNWNLAAVRGSVQTGENEILIYGNIGIWKSKDGFNSFDDFNHGFPKGIDNRKIYSVIQFNNTLFAGTQLGLYKREPGKNWQKTELSIEGRIADLGLKNDTLLVLTRHYLLKSANGTDFTITQLPEPVGYERKTGLFNTFWELHSGELFGLTGKLIVDLLGAVTIFLSVTGLLHFFFPKIISRRKKKAKEVSTYVSAKKTNLHWHNVIGYVFVLFLVINTFSGMHLRPPLLIAIANKQVGIIPGTHMDSPNPWFDKLRRVQWDEDSKQYIFSTSEGFYFAEEPLAKKLQPAFSQPPVSVMGCNVLKPVGNGIYLVGSFSGMFLWNIETGDVADFFTQQRYVEPDGLQSPIGANMAAGFVERNNSAFWFDYNSGVQEIGQSSSNYSFPEMPEEIRKASPMSLWNFSLELHTGRVFEHLIGPFYILIVPIAGICILVVLISGFLLWWKVYRKIS
;
A
#
# COMPACT_ATOMS: atom_id res chain seq x y z
N MET A 1 24.80 -26.97 30.96
CA MET A 1 23.57 -26.67 31.75
C MET A 1 22.80 -27.96 32.05
N SER A 2 22.32 -28.19 33.27
CA SER A 2 21.52 -29.39 33.59
C SER A 2 20.18 -29.43 32.82
N LYS A 3 19.72 -30.62 32.42
CA LYS A 3 18.49 -30.83 31.63
C LYS A 3 17.26 -30.11 32.23
N ASN A 4 17.15 -30.09 33.55
CA ASN A 4 16.07 -29.39 34.28
C ASN A 4 16.14 -27.87 34.17
N ARG A 5 17.35 -27.27 34.11
CA ARG A 5 17.50 -25.82 33.91
C ARG A 5 17.05 -25.40 32.51
N ILE A 6 17.36 -26.19 31.48
CA ILE A 6 16.95 -25.91 30.10
C ILE A 6 15.43 -25.97 29.95
N LEU A 7 14.78 -27.00 30.50
CA LEU A 7 13.31 -27.12 30.44
C LEU A 7 12.61 -25.96 31.17
N LYS A 8 13.12 -25.54 32.32
CA LYS A 8 12.60 -24.37 33.05
C LYS A 8 12.75 -23.08 32.24
N LEU A 9 13.89 -22.90 31.57
CA LEU A 9 14.14 -21.75 30.70
C LEU A 9 13.15 -21.71 29.53
N LEU A 10 13.03 -22.80 28.78
CA LEU A 10 12.12 -22.87 27.63
C LEU A 10 10.65 -22.59 28.03
N LYS A 11 10.20 -23.11 29.18
CA LYS A 11 8.86 -22.80 29.71
C LYS A 11 8.67 -21.32 29.98
N LYS A 12 9.69 -20.62 30.49
CA LYS A 12 9.63 -19.17 30.72
C LYS A 12 9.59 -18.39 29.40
N LEU A 13 10.46 -18.76 28.46
CA LEU A 13 10.55 -18.12 27.13
C LEU A 13 9.30 -18.34 26.28
N HIS A 14 8.63 -19.47 26.43
CA HIS A 14 7.35 -19.70 25.77
C HIS A 14 6.23 -18.91 26.46
N LYS A 15 6.10 -19.03 27.78
CA LYS A 15 4.95 -18.53 28.54
C LYS A 15 4.86 -17.00 28.57
N TRP A 16 5.92 -16.31 29.00
CA TRP A 16 5.82 -14.88 29.32
C TRP A 16 5.71 -14.00 28.07
N PRO A 17 6.56 -14.18 27.05
CA PRO A 17 6.39 -13.52 25.76
C PRO A 17 5.03 -13.83 25.11
N ALA A 18 4.55 -15.09 25.17
CA ALA A 18 3.26 -15.46 24.57
C ALA A 18 2.08 -14.65 25.14
N ILE A 19 2.06 -14.40 26.44
CA ILE A 19 0.96 -13.64 27.07
C ILE A 19 0.95 -12.19 26.58
N ILE A 20 2.12 -11.57 26.47
CA ILE A 20 2.26 -10.18 26.01
C ILE A 20 1.89 -10.10 24.53
N ILE A 21 2.42 -11.03 23.72
CA ILE A 21 2.33 -10.94 22.28
C ILE A 21 1.00 -11.44 21.70
N ALA A 22 0.24 -12.24 22.45
CA ALA A 22 -1.05 -12.79 21.98
C ALA A 22 -2.01 -11.69 21.48
N PHE A 23 -2.04 -10.53 22.14
CA PHE A 23 -2.86 -9.40 21.68
C PHE A 23 -2.46 -8.93 20.27
N PHE A 24 -1.17 -8.61 20.07
CA PHE A 24 -0.66 -8.17 18.77
C PHE A 24 -0.75 -9.26 17.71
N ALA A 25 -0.47 -10.52 18.07
CA ALA A 25 -0.58 -11.65 17.15
C ALA A 25 -2.00 -11.83 16.61
N ILE A 26 -3.03 -11.66 17.46
CA ILE A 26 -4.43 -11.68 17.03
C ILE A 26 -4.72 -10.49 16.11
N LEU A 27 -4.29 -9.28 16.46
CA LEU A 27 -4.50 -8.10 15.63
C LEU A 27 -3.83 -8.23 14.26
N PHE A 28 -2.57 -8.68 14.21
CA PHE A 28 -1.83 -8.87 12.97
C PHE A 28 -2.44 -9.95 12.09
N ALA A 29 -2.84 -11.08 12.68
CA ALA A 29 -3.51 -12.15 11.94
C ALA A 29 -4.84 -11.69 11.35
N PHE A 30 -5.69 -11.03 12.14
CA PHE A 30 -6.99 -10.55 11.68
C PHE A 30 -6.87 -9.48 10.58
N SER A 31 -6.01 -8.48 10.80
CA SER A 31 -5.74 -7.44 9.81
C SER A 31 -5.10 -7.98 8.53
N GLY A 32 -4.20 -8.96 8.63
CA GLY A 32 -3.57 -9.63 7.48
C GLY A 32 -4.58 -10.33 6.57
N ILE A 33 -5.53 -11.07 7.16
CA ILE A 33 -6.61 -11.73 6.40
C ILE A 33 -7.46 -10.69 5.64
N ILE A 34 -7.82 -9.58 6.29
CA ILE A 34 -8.55 -8.50 5.61
C ILE A 34 -7.73 -7.91 4.46
N MET A 35 -6.42 -7.72 4.67
CA MET A 35 -5.54 -7.15 3.66
C MET A 35 -5.40 -8.04 2.42
N ASN A 36 -5.39 -9.37 2.57
CA ASN A 36 -5.33 -10.33 1.46
C ASN A 36 -6.56 -10.26 0.54
N HIS A 37 -7.71 -9.85 1.06
CA HIS A 37 -9.01 -9.84 0.38
C HIS A 37 -9.56 -8.42 0.14
N ARG A 38 -8.70 -7.52 -0.33
CA ARG A 38 -9.06 -6.09 -0.55
C ARG A 38 -10.36 -5.87 -1.32
N GLN A 39 -10.57 -6.58 -2.44
CA GLN A 39 -11.75 -6.38 -3.28
C GLN A 39 -13.05 -6.78 -2.55
N PHE A 40 -13.02 -7.89 -1.81
CA PHE A 40 -14.16 -8.35 -1.01
C PHE A 40 -14.56 -7.33 0.07
N PHE A 41 -13.57 -6.75 0.76
CA PHE A 41 -13.78 -5.75 1.81
C PHE A 41 -13.87 -4.30 1.30
N SER A 42 -13.74 -4.07 0.00
CA SER A 42 -13.77 -2.73 -0.60
C SER A 42 -15.03 -1.91 -0.30
N PRO A 43 -16.23 -2.50 -0.05
CA PRO A 43 -17.42 -1.74 0.33
C PRO A 43 -17.47 -1.32 1.81
N VAL A 44 -16.53 -1.75 2.64
CA VAL A 44 -16.53 -1.54 4.09
C VAL A 44 -15.56 -0.42 4.46
N ASP A 45 -16.08 0.55 5.19
CA ASP A 45 -15.33 1.71 5.66
C ASP A 45 -15.33 1.79 7.19
N VAL A 46 -14.32 2.46 7.73
CA VAL A 46 -14.16 2.80 9.13
C VAL A 46 -14.28 4.31 9.28
N SER A 47 -15.17 4.75 10.16
CA SER A 47 -15.34 6.17 10.46
C SER A 47 -14.05 6.73 11.06
N ARG A 48 -13.55 7.83 10.50
CA ARG A 48 -12.38 8.55 11.05
C ARG A 48 -12.59 9.06 12.48
N LYS A 49 -13.83 9.16 12.95
CA LYS A 49 -14.17 9.48 14.35
C LYS A 49 -13.73 8.42 15.35
N LEU A 50 -13.56 7.17 14.91
CA LEU A 50 -13.07 6.05 15.72
C LEU A 50 -11.53 5.95 15.72
N LEU A 51 -10.86 6.78 14.92
CA LEU A 51 -9.42 6.73 14.71
C LEU A 51 -8.72 7.85 15.50
N PRO A 52 -7.41 7.72 15.79
CA PRO A 52 -6.64 8.79 16.38
C PRO A 52 -6.67 10.09 15.54
N PRO A 53 -6.45 11.27 16.15
CA PRO A 53 -6.64 12.57 15.49
C PRO A 53 -5.80 12.80 14.22
N ASN A 54 -4.64 12.16 14.10
CA ASN A 54 -3.77 12.21 12.91
C ASN A 54 -4.38 11.52 11.67
N TYR A 55 -5.46 10.74 11.83
CA TYR A 55 -6.22 10.17 10.71
C TYR A 55 -7.43 11.02 10.32
N THR A 56 -7.60 12.22 10.87
CA THR A 56 -8.65 13.15 10.44
C THR A 56 -8.09 14.13 9.43
N TYR A 57 -8.82 14.37 8.34
CA TYR A 57 -8.45 15.37 7.36
C TYR A 57 -8.39 16.77 7.99
N LYS A 58 -7.29 17.46 7.74
CA LYS A 58 -7.08 18.87 8.04
C LYS A 58 -6.43 19.53 6.83
N ASN A 59 -6.98 20.64 6.35
CA ASN A 59 -6.45 21.36 5.20
C ASN A 59 -6.21 20.47 3.95
N TRP A 60 -7.07 19.48 3.69
CA TRP A 60 -6.91 18.53 2.56
C TRP A 60 -5.64 17.65 2.59
N ASN A 61 -5.06 17.42 3.77
CA ASN A 61 -3.91 16.52 3.96
C ASN A 61 -4.23 15.03 3.71
N LEU A 62 -3.31 14.12 4.02
CA LEU A 62 -3.43 12.66 3.84
C LEU A 62 -3.73 12.25 2.38
N ALA A 63 -3.15 12.99 1.43
CA ALA A 63 -3.37 12.83 0.00
C ALA A 63 -4.86 12.83 -0.37
N ALA A 64 -5.65 13.76 0.20
CA ALA A 64 -7.07 13.90 -0.12
C ALA A 64 -7.24 14.11 -1.63
N VAL A 65 -6.49 15.06 -2.18
CA VAL A 65 -6.46 15.41 -3.60
C VAL A 65 -5.14 15.00 -4.22
N ARG A 66 -5.21 14.40 -5.40
CA ARG A 66 -4.08 13.98 -6.23
C ARG A 66 -3.96 14.84 -7.49
N GLY A 67 -5.07 15.21 -8.11
CA GLY A 67 -5.06 16.01 -9.34
C GLY A 67 -6.38 16.70 -9.63
N SER A 68 -6.40 17.45 -10.74
CA SER A 68 -7.60 18.07 -11.30
C SER A 68 -7.74 17.85 -12.80
N VAL A 69 -8.97 18.02 -13.31
CA VAL A 69 -9.25 18.13 -14.74
C VAL A 69 -10.27 19.26 -14.96
N GLN A 70 -9.95 20.17 -15.88
CA GLN A 70 -10.88 21.23 -16.29
C GLN A 70 -11.82 20.67 -17.37
N THR A 71 -13.12 20.75 -17.13
CA THR A 71 -14.16 20.19 -18.02
C THR A 71 -14.99 21.28 -18.72
N GLY A 72 -14.80 22.53 -18.33
CA GLY A 72 -15.38 23.72 -18.96
C GLY A 72 -14.71 25.00 -18.45
N GLU A 73 -15.18 26.15 -18.92
CA GLU A 73 -14.56 27.46 -18.59
C GLU A 73 -14.47 27.70 -17.08
N ASN A 74 -15.55 27.41 -16.34
CA ASN A 74 -15.61 27.57 -14.89
C ASN A 74 -15.71 26.23 -14.13
N GLU A 75 -15.69 25.11 -14.85
CA GLU A 75 -15.92 23.79 -14.27
C GLU A 75 -14.63 23.00 -14.12
N ILE A 76 -14.35 22.58 -12.89
CA ILE A 76 -13.16 21.80 -12.55
C ILE A 76 -13.55 20.62 -11.67
N LEU A 77 -12.97 19.46 -11.95
CA LEU A 77 -13.03 18.29 -11.10
C LEU A 77 -11.72 18.18 -10.33
N ILE A 78 -11.80 17.97 -9.02
CA ILE A 78 -10.67 17.49 -8.22
C ILE A 78 -10.87 16.02 -7.90
N TYR A 79 -9.79 15.26 -7.86
CA TYR A 79 -9.85 13.82 -7.60
C TYR A 79 -8.69 13.34 -6.75
N GLY A 80 -8.88 12.23 -6.03
CA GLY A 80 -7.84 11.60 -5.23
C GLY A 80 -8.38 10.48 -4.35
N ASN A 81 -7.93 10.43 -3.09
CA ASN A 81 -8.42 9.45 -2.11
C ASN A 81 -9.87 9.71 -1.66
N ILE A 82 -10.40 10.91 -1.92
CA ILE A 82 -11.75 11.34 -1.52
C ILE A 82 -12.82 11.10 -2.59
N GLY A 83 -12.49 10.38 -3.68
CA GLY A 83 -13.35 10.32 -4.85
C GLY A 83 -13.13 11.50 -5.80
N ILE A 84 -14.19 11.87 -6.52
CA ILE A 84 -14.22 12.99 -7.47
C ILE A 84 -15.24 14.02 -6.97
N TRP A 85 -14.82 15.27 -6.90
CA TRP A 85 -15.65 16.41 -6.50
C TRP A 85 -15.59 17.50 -7.55
N LYS A 86 -16.74 18.09 -7.86
CA LYS A 86 -16.89 19.07 -8.94
C LYS A 86 -17.11 20.45 -8.35
N SER A 87 -16.37 21.44 -8.84
CA SER A 87 -16.58 22.85 -8.49
C SER A 87 -16.84 23.68 -9.74
N LYS A 88 -17.73 24.67 -9.63
CA LYS A 88 -18.13 25.60 -10.71
C LYS A 88 -17.85 27.07 -10.41
N ASP A 89 -17.38 27.36 -9.20
CA ASP A 89 -17.35 28.70 -8.62
C ASP A 89 -15.98 29.00 -7.99
N GLY A 90 -14.94 28.31 -8.46
CA GLY A 90 -13.58 28.50 -7.99
C GLY A 90 -13.29 27.93 -6.62
N PHE A 91 -13.73 26.69 -6.42
CA PHE A 91 -13.58 25.90 -5.21
C PHE A 91 -14.45 26.36 -4.04
N ASN A 92 -15.24 27.43 -4.19
CA ASN A 92 -16.13 27.91 -3.12
C ASN A 92 -17.21 26.88 -2.73
N SER A 93 -17.69 26.10 -3.70
CA SER A 93 -18.58 24.96 -3.47
C SER A 93 -18.14 23.72 -4.25
N PHE A 94 -18.57 22.56 -3.75
CA PHE A 94 -18.26 21.25 -4.31
C PHE A 94 -19.52 20.37 -4.37
N ASP A 95 -19.80 19.84 -5.55
CA ASP A 95 -20.84 18.84 -5.80
C ASP A 95 -20.23 17.44 -5.79
N ASP A 96 -20.93 16.45 -5.20
CA ASP A 96 -20.55 15.04 -5.27
C ASP A 96 -20.57 14.56 -6.73
N PHE A 97 -19.41 14.09 -7.23
CA PHE A 97 -19.26 13.57 -8.58
C PHE A 97 -18.94 12.06 -8.59
N ASN A 98 -19.29 11.33 -7.52
CA ASN A 98 -18.99 9.90 -7.35
C ASN A 98 -20.12 8.95 -7.77
N HIS A 99 -21.28 9.47 -8.18
CA HIS A 99 -22.42 8.63 -8.56
C HIS A 99 -22.06 7.66 -9.69
N GLY A 100 -22.24 6.36 -9.42
CA GLY A 100 -21.89 5.26 -10.33
C GLY A 100 -20.73 4.38 -9.84
N PHE A 101 -19.85 4.89 -8.96
CA PHE A 101 -18.87 4.03 -8.29
C PHE A 101 -19.54 3.12 -7.26
N PRO A 102 -19.02 1.89 -7.05
CA PRO A 102 -19.48 1.03 -5.96
C PRO A 102 -19.33 1.71 -4.59
N LYS A 103 -20.03 1.17 -3.59
CA LYS A 103 -19.95 1.62 -2.21
C LYS A 103 -18.53 1.43 -1.66
N GLY A 104 -18.11 2.26 -0.71
CA GLY A 104 -16.82 2.17 -0.03
C GLY A 104 -15.78 3.12 -0.62
N ILE A 105 -14.97 3.78 0.22
CA ILE A 105 -13.98 4.76 -0.25
C ILE A 105 -12.87 4.11 -1.08
N ASP A 106 -12.61 2.82 -0.88
CA ASP A 106 -11.61 2.08 -1.65
C ASP A 106 -11.99 1.94 -3.13
N ASN A 107 -13.29 1.84 -3.42
CA ASN A 107 -13.85 1.86 -4.78
C ASN A 107 -13.82 3.26 -5.43
N ARG A 108 -13.55 4.30 -4.64
CA ARG A 108 -13.52 5.70 -5.05
C ARG A 108 -12.13 6.31 -4.90
N LYS A 109 -11.08 5.48 -4.80
CA LYS A 109 -9.69 5.94 -4.83
C LYS A 109 -9.27 6.15 -6.28
N ILE A 110 -9.12 7.41 -6.67
CA ILE A 110 -8.88 7.84 -8.05
C ILE A 110 -7.40 8.22 -8.22
N TYR A 111 -6.76 7.63 -9.23
CA TYR A 111 -5.36 7.87 -9.57
C TYR A 111 -5.18 8.89 -10.68
N SER A 112 -6.09 8.92 -11.65
CA SER A 112 -6.04 9.81 -12.81
C SER A 112 -7.43 9.97 -13.42
N VAL A 113 -7.74 11.16 -13.92
CA VAL A 113 -8.97 11.46 -14.65
C VAL A 113 -8.60 12.24 -15.91
N ILE A 114 -9.15 11.84 -17.05
CA ILE A 114 -8.94 12.53 -18.33
C ILE A 114 -10.24 12.60 -19.13
N GLN A 115 -10.37 13.62 -19.98
CA GLN A 115 -11.46 13.73 -20.94
C GLN A 115 -10.98 13.26 -22.32
N PHE A 116 -11.72 12.33 -22.93
CA PHE A 116 -11.45 11.79 -24.25
C PHE A 116 -12.77 11.70 -25.04
N ASN A 117 -12.84 12.32 -26.21
CA ASN A 117 -14.06 12.37 -27.05
C ASN A 117 -15.33 12.75 -26.27
N ASN A 118 -15.26 13.83 -25.49
CA ASN A 118 -16.34 14.32 -24.62
C ASN A 118 -16.79 13.35 -23.51
N THR A 119 -16.06 12.25 -23.29
CA THR A 119 -16.29 11.26 -22.24
C THR A 119 -15.18 11.36 -21.21
N LEU A 120 -15.54 11.35 -19.92
CA LEU A 120 -14.55 11.30 -18.85
C LEU A 120 -14.17 9.85 -18.58
N PHE A 121 -12.87 9.60 -18.40
CA PHE A 121 -12.32 8.34 -17.94
C PHE A 121 -11.63 8.54 -16.60
N ALA A 122 -11.84 7.60 -15.67
CA ALA A 122 -11.22 7.60 -14.35
C ALA A 122 -10.48 6.28 -14.13
N GLY A 123 -9.17 6.38 -13.91
CA GLY A 123 -8.32 5.28 -13.47
C GLY A 123 -8.41 5.15 -11.95
N THR A 124 -8.88 3.99 -11.48
CA THR A 124 -9.14 3.76 -10.05
C THR A 124 -8.35 2.58 -9.50
N GLN A 125 -8.41 2.42 -8.18
CA GLN A 125 -7.89 1.24 -7.48
C GLN A 125 -8.43 -0.10 -7.97
N LEU A 126 -9.66 -0.14 -8.48
CA LEU A 126 -10.42 -1.37 -8.78
C LEU A 126 -10.95 -1.40 -10.23
N GLY A 127 -10.33 -0.61 -11.11
CA GLY A 127 -10.54 -0.67 -12.56
C GLY A 127 -10.70 0.68 -13.23
N LEU A 128 -11.00 0.63 -14.53
CA LEU A 128 -11.31 1.79 -15.36
C LEU A 128 -12.80 2.08 -15.31
N TYR A 129 -13.16 3.36 -15.18
CA TYR A 129 -14.53 3.83 -15.26
C TYR A 129 -14.64 4.91 -16.32
N LYS A 130 -15.80 4.96 -16.98
CA LYS A 130 -16.14 6.04 -17.91
C LYS A 130 -17.43 6.73 -17.50
N ARG A 131 -17.57 8.00 -17.87
CA ARG A 131 -18.77 8.81 -17.64
C ARG A 131 -19.01 9.69 -18.86
N GLU A 132 -20.08 9.39 -19.57
CA GLU A 132 -20.60 10.25 -20.64
C GLU A 132 -21.30 11.48 -20.05
N PRO A 133 -21.43 12.59 -20.82
CA PRO A 133 -22.12 13.79 -20.37
C PRO A 133 -23.54 13.47 -19.86
N GLY A 134 -23.87 13.97 -18.65
CA GLY A 134 -25.18 13.77 -18.02
C GLY A 134 -25.45 12.35 -17.47
N LYS A 135 -24.56 11.37 -17.68
CA LYS A 135 -24.71 10.00 -17.13
C LYS A 135 -23.88 9.81 -15.86
N ASN A 136 -24.10 8.70 -15.15
CA ASN A 136 -23.27 8.28 -14.01
C ASN A 136 -22.01 7.53 -14.45
N TRP A 137 -21.05 7.38 -13.54
CA TRP A 137 -19.87 6.54 -13.78
C TRP A 137 -20.28 5.09 -14.03
N GLN A 138 -19.66 4.45 -15.01
CA GLN A 138 -19.86 3.05 -15.37
C GLN A 138 -18.50 2.37 -15.46
N LYS A 139 -18.39 1.16 -14.90
CA LYS A 139 -17.17 0.37 -14.99
C LYS A 139 -16.98 -0.07 -16.44
N THR A 140 -15.79 0.14 -16.99
CA THR A 140 -15.41 -0.39 -18.28
C THR A 140 -14.91 -1.82 -18.10
N GLU A 141 -15.46 -2.74 -18.88
CA GLU A 141 -14.95 -4.10 -18.94
C GLU A 141 -13.63 -4.11 -19.71
N LEU A 142 -12.56 -4.54 -19.03
CA LEU A 142 -11.25 -4.76 -19.63
C LEU A 142 -10.98 -6.26 -19.58
N SER A 143 -10.28 -6.78 -20.58
CA SER A 143 -9.82 -8.17 -20.62
C SER A 143 -8.74 -8.49 -19.57
N ILE A 144 -8.26 -7.47 -18.85
CA ILE A 144 -7.37 -7.59 -17.71
C ILE A 144 -7.98 -6.94 -16.48
N GLU A 145 -7.81 -7.60 -15.35
CA GLU A 145 -8.21 -7.06 -14.05
C GLU A 145 -7.07 -6.26 -13.40
N GLY A 146 -7.43 -5.34 -12.50
CA GLY A 146 -6.47 -4.70 -11.61
C GLY A 146 -6.59 -3.18 -11.53
N ARG A 147 -5.58 -2.58 -10.89
CA ARG A 147 -5.47 -1.14 -10.70
C ARG A 147 -5.08 -0.46 -12.01
N ILE A 148 -5.77 0.63 -12.33
CA ILE A 148 -5.34 1.58 -13.35
C ILE A 148 -4.44 2.61 -12.67
N ALA A 149 -3.15 2.58 -13.01
CA ALA A 149 -2.12 3.40 -12.39
C ALA A 149 -2.14 4.83 -12.90
N ASP A 150 -2.42 5.02 -14.19
CA ASP A 150 -2.52 6.34 -14.82
C ASP A 150 -3.31 6.30 -16.12
N LEU A 151 -3.71 7.48 -16.58
CA LEU A 151 -4.32 7.72 -17.88
C LEU A 151 -3.53 8.81 -18.61
N GLY A 152 -3.46 8.70 -19.93
CA GLY A 152 -2.80 9.69 -20.78
C GLY A 152 -3.47 9.79 -22.14
N LEU A 153 -3.07 10.80 -22.92
CA LEU A 153 -3.48 10.95 -24.30
C LEU A 153 -2.25 11.00 -25.20
N LYS A 154 -2.42 10.47 -26.41
CA LYS A 154 -1.52 10.66 -27.54
C LYS A 154 -2.38 10.92 -28.76
N ASN A 155 -2.45 12.16 -29.22
CA ASN A 155 -3.38 12.58 -30.28
C ASN A 155 -4.80 12.03 -30.00
N ASP A 156 -5.39 11.31 -30.95
CA ASP A 156 -6.72 10.69 -30.85
C ASP A 156 -6.73 9.32 -30.16
N THR A 157 -5.68 8.98 -29.40
CA THR A 157 -5.56 7.70 -28.70
C THR A 157 -5.55 7.90 -27.19
N LEU A 158 -6.50 7.24 -26.51
CA LEU A 158 -6.52 7.07 -25.07
C LEU A 158 -5.48 6.03 -24.65
N LEU A 159 -4.62 6.42 -23.71
CA LEU A 159 -3.66 5.56 -23.05
C LEU A 159 -4.18 5.18 -21.66
N VAL A 160 -4.28 3.89 -21.38
CA VAL A 160 -4.68 3.35 -20.08
C VAL A 160 -3.53 2.52 -19.52
N LEU A 161 -2.88 3.01 -18.48
CA LEU A 161 -1.74 2.34 -17.88
C LEU A 161 -2.20 1.51 -16.69
N THR A 162 -2.01 0.19 -16.76
CA THR A 162 -2.10 -0.68 -15.59
C THR A 162 -0.74 -0.81 -14.92
N ARG A 163 -0.64 -1.61 -13.86
CA ARG A 163 0.63 -1.90 -13.19
C ARG A 163 1.57 -2.80 -14.01
N HIS A 164 1.07 -3.38 -15.11
CA HIS A 164 1.78 -4.41 -15.90
C HIS A 164 1.81 -4.09 -17.41
N TYR A 165 0.74 -3.50 -17.93
CA TYR A 165 0.50 -3.30 -19.37
C TYR A 165 0.09 -1.87 -19.68
N LEU A 166 0.42 -1.42 -20.89
CA LEU A 166 -0.17 -0.24 -21.52
C LEU A 166 -1.32 -0.68 -22.43
N LEU A 167 -2.49 -0.08 -22.27
CA LEU A 167 -3.64 -0.28 -23.15
C LEU A 167 -3.84 0.97 -23.99
N LYS A 168 -4.17 0.79 -25.28
CA LYS A 168 -4.43 1.86 -26.23
C LYS A 168 -5.83 1.71 -26.82
N SER A 169 -6.56 2.82 -26.97
CA SER A 169 -7.87 2.84 -27.61
C SER A 169 -8.11 4.14 -28.39
N ALA A 170 -8.57 4.03 -29.63
CA ALA A 170 -8.94 5.18 -30.46
C ALA A 170 -10.42 5.61 -30.29
N ASN A 171 -11.25 4.76 -29.68
CA ASN A 171 -12.69 5.01 -29.48
C ASN A 171 -13.12 4.99 -28.01
N GLY A 172 -12.24 4.60 -27.09
CA GLY A 172 -12.52 4.50 -25.66
C GLY A 172 -13.32 3.26 -25.25
N THR A 173 -13.52 2.31 -26.17
CA THR A 173 -14.24 1.05 -25.92
C THR A 173 -13.39 -0.17 -26.25
N ASP A 174 -12.70 -0.16 -27.40
CA ASP A 174 -11.86 -1.27 -27.85
C ASP A 174 -10.42 -1.00 -27.44
N PHE A 175 -9.87 -1.85 -26.56
CA PHE A 175 -8.53 -1.68 -26.01
C PHE A 175 -7.57 -2.74 -26.55
N THR A 176 -6.51 -2.29 -27.20
CA THR A 176 -5.36 -3.17 -27.51
C THR A 176 -4.40 -3.18 -26.33
N ILE A 177 -4.09 -4.37 -25.83
CA ILE A 177 -3.11 -4.56 -24.75
C ILE A 177 -1.72 -4.64 -25.35
N THR A 178 -0.80 -3.82 -24.86
CA THR A 178 0.61 -3.81 -25.24
C THR A 178 1.47 -4.17 -24.02
N GLN A 179 2.18 -5.29 -24.10
CA GLN A 179 3.30 -5.56 -23.20
C GLN A 179 4.50 -4.75 -23.68
N LEU A 180 5.05 -3.92 -22.80
CA LEU A 180 6.22 -3.11 -23.13
C LEU A 180 7.46 -4.03 -23.25
N PRO A 181 8.38 -3.77 -24.21
CA PRO A 181 9.66 -4.47 -24.31
C PRO A 181 10.48 -4.34 -23.03
N GLU A 182 11.42 -5.25 -22.83
CA GLU A 182 12.34 -5.15 -21.69
C GLU A 182 13.18 -3.86 -21.74
N PRO A 183 13.54 -3.29 -20.58
CA PRO A 183 14.46 -2.16 -20.55
C PRO A 183 15.88 -2.59 -20.95
N VAL A 184 16.70 -1.63 -21.37
CA VAL A 184 18.14 -1.84 -21.52
C VAL A 184 18.74 -2.27 -20.17
N GLY A 185 19.55 -3.31 -20.18
CA GLY A 185 20.16 -3.86 -18.96
C GLY A 185 19.22 -4.71 -18.10
N TYR A 186 18.05 -5.13 -18.63
CA TYR A 186 17.14 -5.99 -17.89
C TYR A 186 17.80 -7.32 -17.46
N GLU A 187 17.71 -7.60 -16.16
CA GLU A 187 18.02 -8.90 -15.59
C GLU A 187 16.76 -9.52 -14.99
N ARG A 188 16.58 -10.83 -15.15
CA ARG A 188 15.44 -11.59 -14.59
C ARG A 188 15.60 -11.80 -13.07
N LYS A 189 15.64 -10.70 -12.32
CA LYS A 189 15.75 -10.63 -10.86
C LYS A 189 14.61 -9.78 -10.30
N THR A 190 14.34 -9.97 -9.02
CA THR A 190 13.36 -9.18 -8.26
C THR A 190 13.97 -8.73 -6.93
N GLY A 191 13.41 -7.67 -6.34
CA GLY A 191 13.81 -7.21 -5.02
C GLY A 191 13.51 -8.27 -3.94
N LEU A 192 14.44 -8.44 -2.99
CA LEU A 192 14.25 -9.32 -1.85
C LEU A 192 13.07 -8.86 -0.98
N PHE A 193 12.83 -7.54 -0.90
CA PHE A 193 11.63 -6.98 -0.29
C PHE A 193 10.34 -7.52 -0.95
N ASN A 194 10.26 -7.49 -2.28
CA ASN A 194 9.08 -7.99 -3.01
C ASN A 194 8.90 -9.50 -2.79
N THR A 195 10.00 -10.26 -2.79
CA THR A 195 9.96 -11.70 -2.51
C THR A 195 9.40 -11.99 -1.11
N PHE A 196 9.86 -11.25 -0.10
CA PHE A 196 9.34 -11.41 1.27
C PHE A 196 7.90 -10.92 1.40
N TRP A 197 7.52 -9.87 0.66
CA TRP A 197 6.16 -9.35 0.65
C TRP A 197 5.20 -10.39 0.09
N GLU A 198 5.47 -10.92 -1.10
CA GLU A 198 4.63 -11.93 -1.74
C GLU A 198 4.63 -13.26 -0.97
N LEU A 199 5.75 -13.63 -0.34
CA LEU A 199 5.80 -14.80 0.54
C LEU A 199 4.95 -14.61 1.80
N HIS A 200 4.99 -13.41 2.40
CA HIS A 200 4.25 -13.09 3.62
C HIS A 200 2.74 -12.95 3.36
N SER A 201 2.33 -12.34 2.24
CA SER A 201 0.91 -12.24 1.85
C SER A 201 0.37 -13.55 1.28
N GLY A 202 1.26 -14.42 0.79
CA GLY A 202 0.91 -15.63 0.05
C GLY A 202 0.67 -15.39 -1.44
N GLU A 203 0.80 -14.14 -1.92
CA GLU A 203 0.71 -13.78 -3.35
C GLU A 203 1.70 -14.53 -4.22
N LEU A 204 2.81 -14.99 -3.64
CA LEU A 204 3.84 -15.75 -4.35
C LEU A 204 3.27 -17.00 -5.07
N PHE A 205 2.18 -17.58 -4.54
CA PHE A 205 1.48 -18.72 -5.13
C PHE A 205 0.03 -18.38 -5.50
N GLY A 206 -0.25 -17.11 -5.81
CA GLY A 206 -1.57 -16.62 -6.20
C GLY A 206 -2.62 -16.80 -5.11
N LEU A 207 -3.86 -17.12 -5.52
CA LEU A 207 -4.98 -17.29 -4.59
C LEU A 207 -4.75 -18.45 -3.60
N THR A 208 -4.19 -19.57 -4.04
CA THR A 208 -3.90 -20.72 -3.18
C THR A 208 -2.93 -20.33 -2.06
N GLY A 209 -1.86 -19.60 -2.38
CA GLY A 209 -0.92 -19.11 -1.37
C GLY A 209 -1.56 -18.13 -0.38
N LYS A 210 -2.40 -17.21 -0.85
CA LYS A 210 -3.18 -16.30 0.02
C LYS A 210 -4.03 -17.09 1.03
N LEU A 211 -4.77 -18.10 0.56
CA LEU A 211 -5.61 -18.93 1.42
C LEU A 211 -4.80 -19.72 2.45
N ILE A 212 -3.59 -20.18 2.09
CA ILE A 212 -2.66 -20.81 3.05
C ILE A 212 -2.24 -19.79 4.12
N VAL A 213 -1.86 -18.57 3.74
CA VAL A 213 -1.49 -17.53 4.70
C VAL A 213 -2.67 -17.12 5.58
N ASP A 214 -3.89 -17.07 5.05
CA ASP A 214 -5.10 -16.82 5.84
C ASP A 214 -5.34 -17.92 6.87
N LEU A 215 -5.11 -19.18 6.49
CA LEU A 215 -5.12 -20.32 7.41
C LEU A 215 -4.04 -20.15 8.50
N LEU A 216 -2.82 -19.71 8.16
CA LEU A 216 -1.79 -19.39 9.15
C LEU A 216 -2.23 -18.27 10.11
N GLY A 217 -2.96 -17.27 9.62
CA GLY A 217 -3.59 -16.23 10.43
C GLY A 217 -4.61 -16.82 11.41
N ALA A 218 -5.54 -17.65 10.93
CA ALA A 218 -6.53 -18.34 11.76
C ALA A 218 -5.87 -19.24 12.81
N VAL A 219 -4.82 -19.98 12.43
CA VAL A 219 -4.00 -20.79 13.34
C VAL A 219 -3.33 -19.90 14.40
N THR A 220 -2.78 -18.75 14.03
CA THR A 220 -2.15 -17.81 14.96
C THR A 220 -3.14 -17.29 16.00
N ILE A 221 -4.37 -16.95 15.57
CA ILE A 221 -5.46 -16.56 16.47
C ILE A 221 -5.79 -17.71 17.41
N PHE A 222 -5.98 -18.92 16.88
CA PHE A 222 -6.27 -20.12 17.66
C PHE A 222 -5.19 -20.39 18.71
N LEU A 223 -3.90 -20.37 18.34
CA LEU A 223 -2.79 -20.61 19.25
C LEU A 223 -2.68 -19.52 20.34
N SER A 224 -2.94 -18.27 19.97
CA SER A 224 -2.96 -17.14 20.91
C SER A 224 -4.08 -17.29 21.94
N VAL A 225 -5.31 -17.57 21.49
CA VAL A 225 -6.47 -17.76 22.37
C VAL A 225 -6.30 -18.99 23.26
N THR A 226 -5.93 -20.13 22.70
CA THR A 226 -5.72 -21.37 23.47
C THR A 226 -4.55 -21.26 24.45
N GLY A 227 -3.50 -20.51 24.10
CA GLY A 227 -2.37 -20.20 25.00
C GLY A 227 -2.81 -19.35 26.20
N LEU A 228 -3.60 -18.30 25.96
CA LEU A 228 -4.19 -17.47 27.02
C LEU A 228 -5.14 -18.28 27.92
N LEU A 229 -6.03 -19.10 27.34
CA LEU A 229 -6.92 -19.98 28.09
C LEU A 229 -6.14 -20.94 28.99
N HIS A 230 -5.05 -21.54 28.48
CA HIS A 230 -4.19 -22.41 29.28
C HIS A 230 -3.55 -21.67 30.48
N PHE A 231 -3.20 -20.38 30.30
CA PHE A 231 -2.67 -19.54 31.37
C PHE A 231 -3.71 -19.20 32.44
N PHE A 232 -4.96 -18.91 32.06
CA PHE A 232 -6.01 -18.50 33.00
C PHE A 232 -6.72 -19.67 33.70
N PHE A 233 -6.84 -20.84 33.06
CA PHE A 233 -7.54 -22.00 33.63
C PHE A 233 -7.08 -22.43 35.03
N PRO A 234 -5.78 -22.50 35.37
CA PRO A 234 -5.34 -22.85 36.73
C PRO A 234 -5.92 -21.94 37.82
N LYS A 235 -6.00 -20.63 37.57
CA LYS A 235 -6.56 -19.66 38.53
C LYS A 235 -8.08 -19.83 38.65
N ILE A 236 -8.78 -20.05 37.54
CA ILE A 236 -10.23 -20.28 37.52
C ILE A 236 -10.58 -21.56 38.27
N ILE A 237 -9.86 -22.66 38.00
CA ILE A 237 -10.01 -23.96 38.66
C ILE A 237 -9.77 -23.82 40.16
N SER A 238 -8.69 -23.14 40.57
CA SER A 238 -8.38 -22.92 41.99
C SER A 238 -9.49 -22.13 42.71
N ARG A 239 -10.01 -21.06 42.08
CA ARG A 239 -11.14 -20.27 42.62
C ARG A 239 -12.42 -21.09 42.75
N ARG A 240 -12.74 -21.96 41.79
CA ARG A 240 -13.92 -22.84 41.85
C ARG A 240 -13.79 -23.92 42.91
N LYS A 241 -12.61 -24.54 43.05
CA LYS A 241 -12.31 -25.48 44.15
C LYS A 241 -12.54 -24.83 45.52
N LYS A 242 -12.06 -23.60 45.70
CA LYS A 242 -12.31 -22.83 46.94
C LYS A 242 -13.79 -22.56 47.23
N LYS A 243 -14.63 -22.50 46.20
CA LYS A 243 -16.08 -22.33 46.32
C LYS A 243 -16.86 -23.66 46.33
N ALA A 244 -16.18 -24.80 46.50
CA ALA A 244 -16.75 -26.15 46.47
C ALA A 244 -17.63 -26.44 45.23
N LYS A 245 -17.36 -25.77 44.11
CA LYS A 245 -18.08 -25.98 42.84
C LYS A 245 -17.43 -27.08 42.01
N GLU A 246 -18.21 -27.73 41.14
CA GLU A 246 -17.70 -28.73 40.21
C GLU A 246 -16.61 -28.17 39.28
N VAL A 247 -15.57 -28.99 39.04
CA VAL A 247 -14.34 -28.62 38.34
C VAL A 247 -13.92 -29.62 37.26
N SER A 248 -14.54 -30.80 37.22
CA SER A 248 -14.28 -31.91 36.27
C SER A 248 -14.23 -31.41 34.82
N THR A 249 -15.23 -30.64 34.41
CA THR A 249 -15.37 -30.05 33.08
C THR A 249 -14.22 -29.11 32.74
N TYR A 250 -13.80 -28.26 33.68
CA TYR A 250 -12.68 -27.32 33.48
C TYR A 250 -11.34 -28.02 33.40
N VAL A 251 -11.15 -29.10 34.15
CA VAL A 251 -9.95 -29.93 34.08
C VAL A 251 -9.88 -30.64 32.73
N SER A 252 -10.99 -31.21 32.27
CA SER A 252 -11.09 -31.84 30.95
C SER A 252 -10.83 -30.83 29.82
N ALA A 253 -11.53 -29.70 29.83
CA ALA A 253 -11.35 -28.61 28.86
C ALA A 253 -9.90 -28.10 28.83
N LYS A 254 -9.24 -27.96 29.98
CA LYS A 254 -7.82 -27.59 30.05
C LYS A 254 -6.91 -28.60 29.35
N LYS A 255 -7.16 -29.91 29.53
CA LYS A 255 -6.39 -30.98 28.88
C LYS A 255 -6.60 -30.95 27.36
N THR A 256 -7.86 -30.88 26.92
CA THR A 256 -8.22 -30.82 25.50
C THR A 256 -7.65 -29.57 24.82
N ASN A 257 -7.75 -28.40 25.45
CA ASN A 257 -7.15 -27.16 24.96
C ASN A 257 -5.63 -27.29 24.80
N LEU A 258 -4.92 -27.86 25.80
CA LEU A 258 -3.48 -28.06 25.70
C LEU A 258 -3.10 -29.06 24.61
N HIS A 259 -3.88 -30.14 24.44
CA HIS A 259 -3.66 -31.13 23.39
C HIS A 259 -3.73 -30.47 22.01
N TRP A 260 -4.81 -29.77 21.69
CA TRP A 260 -4.98 -29.11 20.40
C TRP A 260 -4.00 -27.96 20.16
N HIS A 261 -3.69 -27.18 21.20
CA HIS A 261 -2.64 -26.15 21.12
C HIS A 261 -1.29 -26.75 20.70
N ASN A 262 -0.91 -27.89 21.29
CA ASN A 262 0.34 -28.56 20.98
C ASN A 262 0.32 -29.20 19.58
N VAL A 263 -0.77 -29.90 19.21
CA VAL A 263 -0.88 -30.56 17.90
C VAL A 263 -0.83 -29.53 16.78
N ILE A 264 -1.68 -28.51 16.84
CA ILE A 264 -1.74 -27.47 15.80
C ILE A 264 -0.44 -26.66 15.80
N GLY A 265 0.08 -26.31 16.98
CA GLY A 265 1.35 -25.61 17.10
C GLY A 265 2.50 -26.38 16.44
N TYR A 266 2.59 -27.69 16.66
CA TYR A 266 3.62 -28.53 16.07
C TYR A 266 3.49 -28.66 14.55
N VAL A 267 2.28 -28.91 14.04
CA VAL A 267 2.03 -29.08 12.59
C VAL A 267 2.39 -27.81 11.82
N PHE A 268 2.07 -26.63 12.36
CA PHE A 268 2.22 -25.36 11.64
C PHE A 268 3.48 -24.57 11.99
N VAL A 269 4.30 -25.00 12.97
CA VAL A 269 5.42 -24.18 13.47
C VAL A 269 6.38 -23.73 12.37
N LEU A 270 6.72 -24.60 11.42
CA LEU A 270 7.66 -24.28 10.35
C LEU A 270 7.10 -23.15 9.46
N PHE A 271 5.84 -23.27 9.05
CA PHE A 271 5.16 -22.27 8.23
C PHE A 271 4.99 -20.95 8.98
N LEU A 272 4.65 -20.99 10.27
CA LEU A 272 4.53 -19.79 11.10
C LEU A 272 5.88 -19.08 11.28
N VAL A 273 6.97 -19.83 11.45
CA VAL A 273 8.33 -19.27 11.54
C VAL A 273 8.70 -18.57 10.22
N ILE A 274 8.50 -19.21 9.07
CA ILE A 274 8.79 -18.62 7.76
C ILE A 274 7.95 -17.36 7.56
N ASN A 275 6.64 -17.43 7.81
CA ASN A 275 5.73 -16.30 7.61
C ASN A 275 6.03 -15.12 8.57
N THR A 276 6.39 -15.41 9.83
CA THR A 276 6.78 -14.37 10.80
C THR A 276 8.10 -13.74 10.39
N PHE A 277 9.06 -14.56 9.94
CA PHE A 277 10.38 -14.10 9.53
C PHE A 277 10.28 -13.21 8.28
N SER A 278 9.51 -13.59 7.26
CA SER A 278 9.30 -12.73 6.09
C SER A 278 8.63 -11.42 6.50
N GLY A 279 7.54 -11.47 7.28
CA GLY A 279 6.78 -10.28 7.71
C GLY A 279 7.59 -9.28 8.53
N MET A 280 8.37 -9.72 9.52
CA MET A 280 9.15 -8.80 10.37
C MET A 280 10.24 -8.03 9.60
N HIS A 281 10.75 -8.59 8.50
CA HIS A 281 11.75 -7.93 7.65
C HIS A 281 11.14 -6.92 6.67
N LEU A 282 9.81 -6.85 6.53
CA LEU A 282 9.13 -5.85 5.71
C LEU A 282 9.03 -4.48 6.39
N ARG A 283 9.61 -4.31 7.59
CA ARG A 283 9.58 -3.07 8.35
C ARG A 283 10.96 -2.69 8.92
N PRO A 284 11.28 -1.40 9.04
CA PRO A 284 12.52 -0.96 9.69
C PRO A 284 12.59 -1.43 11.15
N PRO A 285 13.79 -1.66 11.70
CA PRO A 285 15.10 -1.51 11.04
C PRO A 285 15.47 -2.71 10.15
N LEU A 286 14.78 -3.85 10.27
CA LEU A 286 15.13 -5.09 9.55
C LEU A 286 15.02 -4.97 8.03
N LEU A 287 14.11 -4.11 7.55
CA LEU A 287 13.97 -3.78 6.14
C LEU A 287 15.27 -3.28 5.50
N ILE A 288 16.11 -2.56 6.24
CA ILE A 288 17.39 -2.02 5.73
C ILE A 288 18.28 -3.15 5.20
N ALA A 289 18.23 -4.34 5.82
CA ALA A 289 19.05 -5.48 5.43
C ALA A 289 18.64 -6.11 4.08
N ILE A 290 17.44 -5.80 3.59
CA ILE A 290 16.85 -6.39 2.37
C ILE A 290 16.47 -5.36 1.30
N ALA A 291 16.35 -4.07 1.65
CA ALA A 291 15.77 -3.03 0.78
C ALA A 291 16.42 -2.94 -0.61
N ASN A 292 17.76 -2.96 -0.66
CA ASN A 292 18.52 -2.78 -1.90
C ASN A 292 19.05 -4.11 -2.49
N LYS A 293 18.61 -5.27 -1.97
CA LYS A 293 19.08 -6.57 -2.44
C LYS A 293 18.15 -7.11 -3.51
N GLN A 294 18.73 -7.59 -4.60
CA GLN A 294 18.02 -8.35 -5.62
C GLN A 294 18.35 -9.84 -5.52
N VAL A 295 17.38 -10.68 -5.88
CA VAL A 295 17.48 -12.14 -5.91
C VAL A 295 16.90 -12.67 -7.22
N GLY A 296 17.30 -13.89 -7.60
CA GLY A 296 16.70 -14.58 -8.74
C GLY A 296 15.22 -14.86 -8.49
N ILE A 297 14.42 -14.78 -9.55
CA ILE A 297 12.99 -15.09 -9.48
C ILE A 297 12.81 -16.61 -9.23
N ILE A 298 11.94 -16.97 -8.31
CA ILE A 298 11.64 -18.38 -7.98
C ILE A 298 10.75 -18.95 -9.10
N PRO A 299 11.19 -19.99 -9.84
CA PRO A 299 10.42 -20.54 -10.95
C PRO A 299 9.02 -21.04 -10.55
N GLY A 300 8.04 -20.84 -11.43
CA GLY A 300 6.66 -21.31 -11.21
C GLY A 300 5.87 -20.55 -10.14
N THR A 301 6.40 -19.42 -9.65
CA THR A 301 5.69 -18.52 -8.74
C THR A 301 4.96 -17.42 -9.51
N HIS A 302 4.08 -16.69 -8.84
CA HIS A 302 3.39 -15.52 -9.39
C HIS A 302 4.37 -14.44 -9.90
N MET A 303 5.54 -14.31 -9.27
CA MET A 303 6.62 -13.42 -9.73
C MET A 303 7.32 -13.88 -11.01
N ASP A 304 7.18 -15.15 -11.42
CA ASP A 304 7.78 -15.72 -12.63
C ASP A 304 7.01 -15.32 -13.90
N SER A 305 6.73 -14.03 -14.02
CA SER A 305 6.04 -13.44 -15.16
C SER A 305 7.01 -13.27 -16.34
N PRO A 306 6.58 -13.58 -17.58
CA PRO A 306 7.34 -13.21 -18.77
C PRO A 306 7.33 -11.70 -19.04
N ASN A 307 6.49 -10.93 -18.34
CA ASN A 307 6.42 -9.48 -18.48
C ASN A 307 7.48 -8.80 -17.59
N PRO A 308 8.49 -8.12 -18.16
CA PRO A 308 9.55 -7.46 -17.39
C PRO A 308 9.04 -6.30 -16.51
N TRP A 309 7.83 -5.81 -16.79
CA TRP A 309 7.18 -4.70 -16.10
C TRP A 309 6.11 -5.13 -15.10
N PHE A 310 6.09 -6.41 -14.73
CA PHE A 310 5.10 -6.95 -13.81
C PHE A 310 5.10 -6.21 -12.46
N ASP A 311 4.00 -5.50 -12.18
CA ASP A 311 3.79 -4.60 -11.04
C ASP A 311 4.78 -3.42 -10.95
N LYS A 312 5.37 -2.98 -12.07
CA LYS A 312 6.39 -1.91 -12.09
C LYS A 312 5.93 -0.58 -12.67
N LEU A 313 4.88 -0.55 -13.50
CA LEU A 313 4.41 0.69 -14.14
C LEU A 313 3.66 1.59 -13.16
N ARG A 314 3.87 2.92 -13.24
CA ARG A 314 3.29 3.91 -12.31
C ARG A 314 2.58 5.05 -13.05
N ARG A 315 3.24 5.69 -14.02
CA ARG A 315 2.70 6.81 -14.80
C ARG A 315 3.13 6.72 -16.26
N VAL A 316 2.33 7.29 -17.16
CA VAL A 316 2.65 7.39 -18.60
C VAL A 316 2.33 8.80 -19.09
N GLN A 317 3.23 9.33 -19.91
CA GLN A 317 3.02 10.56 -20.65
C GLN A 317 3.54 10.37 -22.07
N TRP A 318 2.84 10.92 -23.06
CA TRP A 318 3.40 11.12 -24.39
C TRP A 318 3.97 12.53 -24.45
N ASP A 319 5.23 12.65 -24.86
CA ASP A 319 5.88 13.92 -25.12
C ASP A 319 5.82 14.24 -26.61
N GLU A 320 5.20 15.38 -26.96
CA GLU A 320 5.00 15.76 -28.35
C GLU A 320 6.26 16.33 -29.00
N ASP A 321 7.15 16.94 -28.23
CA ASP A 321 8.36 17.58 -28.76
C ASP A 321 9.39 16.51 -29.18
N SER A 322 9.66 15.55 -28.30
CA SER A 322 10.61 14.46 -28.52
C SER A 322 9.98 13.19 -29.11
N LYS A 323 8.66 13.18 -29.36
CA LYS A 323 7.91 12.06 -29.99
C LYS A 323 8.14 10.71 -29.33
N GLN A 324 8.15 10.68 -28.00
CA GLN A 324 8.37 9.47 -27.21
C GLN A 324 7.44 9.39 -25.99
N TYR A 325 7.26 8.17 -25.50
CA TYR A 325 6.63 7.91 -24.21
C TYR A 325 7.63 8.12 -23.08
N ILE A 326 7.15 8.68 -21.98
CA ILE A 326 7.82 8.77 -20.69
C ILE A 326 7.04 7.90 -19.71
N PHE A 327 7.68 6.83 -19.23
CA PHE A 327 7.12 5.95 -18.22
C PHE A 327 7.79 6.20 -16.87
N SER A 328 7.01 6.49 -15.85
CA SER A 328 7.47 6.37 -14.46
C SER A 328 7.21 4.95 -13.98
N THR A 329 8.20 4.34 -13.35
CA THR A 329 8.13 2.97 -12.83
C THR A 329 8.65 2.91 -11.38
N SER A 330 8.56 1.75 -10.71
CA SER A 330 9.26 1.56 -9.43
C SER A 330 10.79 1.53 -9.52
N GLU A 331 11.33 1.41 -10.73
CA GLU A 331 12.77 1.28 -10.98
C GLU A 331 13.35 2.54 -11.64
N GLY A 332 12.54 3.61 -11.72
CA GLY A 332 12.92 4.89 -12.32
C GLY A 332 12.10 5.23 -13.57
N PHE A 333 12.58 6.25 -14.29
CA PHE A 333 11.98 6.71 -15.54
C PHE A 333 12.59 6.03 -16.76
N TYR A 334 11.72 5.74 -17.74
CA TYR A 334 12.11 5.10 -18.99
C TYR A 334 11.44 5.79 -20.18
N PHE A 335 12.18 5.85 -21.27
CA PHE A 335 11.76 6.42 -22.54
C PHE A 335 11.50 5.31 -23.58
N ALA A 336 10.49 5.51 -24.41
CA ALA A 336 10.16 4.57 -25.49
C ALA A 336 9.61 5.29 -26.72
N GLU A 337 10.12 4.96 -27.90
CA GLU A 337 9.54 5.42 -29.17
C GLU A 337 8.32 4.57 -29.56
N GLU A 338 7.43 5.12 -30.38
CA GLU A 338 6.46 4.32 -31.14
C GLU A 338 7.22 3.51 -32.22
N PRO A 339 6.88 2.24 -32.51
CA PRO A 339 5.70 1.48 -32.08
C PRO A 339 5.89 0.62 -30.82
N LEU A 340 6.79 0.99 -29.89
CA LEU A 340 7.14 0.18 -28.72
C LEU A 340 7.77 -1.17 -29.10
N ALA A 341 8.62 -1.18 -30.13
CA ALA A 341 9.32 -2.38 -30.60
C ALA A 341 10.75 -2.53 -30.06
N LYS A 342 11.38 -1.42 -29.64
CA LYS A 342 12.74 -1.40 -29.10
C LYS A 342 12.73 -1.45 -27.57
N LYS A 343 13.85 -1.86 -26.99
CA LYS A 343 14.07 -1.81 -25.55
C LYS A 343 13.88 -0.40 -25.00
N LEU A 344 13.21 -0.30 -23.85
CA LEU A 344 13.00 0.97 -23.17
C LEU A 344 14.35 1.51 -22.66
N GLN A 345 14.60 2.79 -22.90
CA GLN A 345 15.83 3.45 -22.52
C GLN A 345 15.66 4.05 -21.11
N PRO A 346 16.48 3.67 -20.11
CA PRO A 346 16.43 4.33 -18.82
C PRO A 346 16.82 5.81 -18.96
N ALA A 347 16.19 6.67 -18.18
CA ALA A 347 16.64 8.05 -18.05
C ALA A 347 18.06 8.06 -17.46
N PHE A 348 18.99 8.75 -18.13
CA PHE A 348 20.38 8.84 -17.67
C PHE A 348 20.51 9.68 -16.38
N SER A 349 19.62 10.64 -16.18
CA SER A 349 19.46 11.43 -14.97
C SER A 349 17.96 11.65 -14.72
N GLN A 350 17.54 11.60 -13.46
CA GLN A 350 16.14 11.65 -13.07
C GLN A 350 15.96 12.21 -11.66
N PRO A 351 14.82 12.84 -11.34
CA PRO A 351 14.51 13.29 -10.00
C PRO A 351 14.26 12.11 -9.05
N PRO A 352 14.49 12.28 -7.74
CA PRO A 352 14.20 11.24 -6.77
C PRO A 352 12.68 11.00 -6.67
N VAL A 353 12.30 9.73 -6.75
CA VAL A 353 10.91 9.30 -6.59
C VAL A 353 10.81 8.34 -5.42
N SER A 354 9.93 8.65 -4.47
CA SER A 354 9.72 7.79 -3.30
C SER A 354 9.23 6.38 -3.70
N VAL A 355 9.40 5.41 -2.81
CA VAL A 355 8.85 4.04 -2.99
C VAL A 355 7.33 4.00 -3.18
N MET A 356 6.62 5.07 -2.78
CA MET A 356 5.17 5.24 -3.00
C MET A 356 4.83 5.63 -4.46
N GLY A 357 5.85 5.94 -5.26
CA GLY A 357 5.74 6.27 -6.68
C GLY A 357 5.60 7.76 -6.96
N CYS A 358 5.56 8.05 -8.27
CA CYS A 358 5.34 9.38 -8.81
C CYS A 358 3.85 9.76 -8.70
N ASN A 359 3.57 10.92 -8.11
CA ASN A 359 2.24 11.48 -7.95
C ASN A 359 1.95 12.58 -8.97
N VAL A 360 2.98 13.35 -9.34
CA VAL A 360 2.90 14.45 -10.32
C VAL A 360 3.97 14.21 -11.38
N LEU A 361 3.58 14.25 -12.64
CA LEU A 361 4.39 14.13 -13.84
C LEU A 361 3.63 14.94 -14.86
N LYS A 362 4.13 16.14 -15.15
CA LYS A 362 3.41 17.11 -15.97
C LYS A 362 4.41 17.91 -16.80
N PRO A 363 4.19 18.07 -18.12
CA PRO A 363 5.02 18.95 -18.92
C PRO A 363 4.79 20.41 -18.52
N VAL A 364 5.87 21.18 -18.40
CA VAL A 364 5.85 22.64 -18.18
C VAL A 364 6.48 23.42 -19.33
N GLY A 365 6.86 22.72 -20.42
CA GLY A 365 7.38 23.28 -21.67
C GLY A 365 8.89 23.08 -21.84
N ASN A 366 9.37 23.16 -23.09
CA ASN A 366 10.79 23.06 -23.47
C ASN A 366 11.50 21.80 -22.91
N GLY A 367 10.85 20.65 -23.00
CA GLY A 367 11.39 19.39 -22.44
C GLY A 367 11.48 19.35 -20.91
N ILE A 368 10.88 20.30 -20.20
CA ILE A 368 10.88 20.33 -18.73
C ILE A 368 9.58 19.72 -18.19
N TYR A 369 9.74 18.87 -17.19
CA TYR A 369 8.67 18.20 -16.46
C TYR A 369 8.66 18.58 -14.99
N LEU A 370 7.47 18.89 -14.46
CA LEU A 370 7.22 18.92 -13.03
C LEU A 370 7.01 17.49 -12.54
N VAL A 371 7.89 17.04 -11.65
CA VAL A 371 7.87 15.69 -11.08
C VAL A 371 7.73 15.77 -9.56
N GLY A 372 6.64 15.21 -9.04
CA GLY A 372 6.30 15.21 -7.63
C GLY A 372 6.12 13.81 -7.06
N SER A 373 6.71 13.57 -5.90
CA SER A 373 6.51 12.36 -5.08
C SER A 373 6.64 12.69 -3.60
N PHE A 374 6.55 11.69 -2.71
CA PHE A 374 6.85 11.92 -1.29
C PHE A 374 8.32 12.26 -1.00
N SER A 375 9.19 12.22 -2.01
CA SER A 375 10.57 12.71 -1.90
C SER A 375 10.71 14.22 -2.11
N GLY A 376 9.72 14.88 -2.72
CA GLY A 376 9.84 16.28 -3.13
C GLY A 376 9.05 16.62 -4.39
N MET A 377 9.18 17.88 -4.81
CA MET A 377 8.71 18.38 -6.10
C MET A 377 9.91 18.94 -6.86
N PHE A 378 10.11 18.52 -8.11
CA PHE A 378 11.30 18.81 -8.89
C PHE A 378 10.94 19.25 -10.31
N LEU A 379 11.74 20.13 -10.88
CA LEU A 379 11.80 20.40 -12.31
C LEU A 379 12.85 19.50 -12.92
N TRP A 380 12.47 18.73 -13.94
CA TRP A 380 13.33 17.79 -14.64
C TRP A 380 13.36 18.08 -16.13
N ASN A 381 14.52 18.48 -16.65
CA ASN A 381 14.73 18.57 -18.09
C ASN A 381 15.08 17.19 -18.63
N ILE A 382 14.24 16.61 -19.49
CA ILE A 382 14.43 15.25 -20.00
C ILE A 382 15.53 15.15 -21.06
N GLU A 383 15.92 16.26 -21.68
CA GLU A 383 16.95 16.31 -22.72
C GLU A 383 18.34 16.45 -22.10
N THR A 384 18.53 17.40 -21.18
CA THR A 384 19.82 17.67 -20.50
C THR A 384 20.02 16.82 -19.25
N GLY A 385 18.93 16.27 -18.70
CA GLY A 385 18.94 15.50 -17.45
C GLY A 385 19.06 16.37 -16.20
N ASP A 386 19.00 17.69 -16.33
CA ASP A 386 19.10 18.58 -15.18
C ASP A 386 17.86 18.45 -14.29
N VAL A 387 18.11 18.40 -12.98
CA VAL A 387 17.09 18.33 -11.95
C VAL A 387 17.29 19.49 -11.00
N ALA A 388 16.22 20.24 -10.74
CA ALA A 388 16.19 21.31 -9.74
C ALA A 388 15.02 21.11 -8.78
N ASP A 389 15.22 21.41 -7.51
CA ASP A 389 14.12 21.45 -6.54
C ASP A 389 13.16 22.60 -6.90
N PHE A 390 11.88 22.30 -6.97
CA PHE A 390 10.86 23.24 -7.46
C PHE A 390 10.71 24.47 -6.56
N PHE A 391 10.95 24.37 -5.26
CA PHE A 391 10.72 25.46 -4.32
C PHE A 391 11.95 26.36 -4.18
N THR A 392 13.12 25.77 -4.06
CA THR A 392 14.39 26.47 -3.86
C THR A 392 15.03 26.90 -5.19
N GLN A 393 14.59 26.31 -6.31
CA GLN A 393 15.18 26.48 -7.65
C GLN A 393 16.67 26.08 -7.71
N GLN A 394 17.16 25.39 -6.68
CA GLN A 394 18.54 24.92 -6.62
C GLN A 394 18.67 23.58 -7.34
N ARG A 395 19.84 23.36 -7.96
CA ARG A 395 20.18 22.07 -8.56
C ARG A 395 20.09 20.97 -7.51
N TYR A 396 19.38 19.89 -7.83
CA TYR A 396 19.34 18.72 -6.99
C TYR A 396 20.68 17.98 -7.08
N VAL A 397 21.24 17.67 -5.91
CA VAL A 397 22.41 16.81 -5.76
C VAL A 397 21.98 15.64 -4.89
N GLU A 398 22.25 14.42 -5.35
CA GLU A 398 21.93 13.23 -4.58
C GLU A 398 22.70 13.28 -3.26
N PRO A 399 22.01 13.16 -2.11
CA PRO A 399 22.69 13.29 -0.83
C PRO A 399 23.61 12.11 -0.55
N ASP A 400 24.76 12.39 0.08
CA ASP A 400 25.66 11.34 0.54
C ASP A 400 25.06 10.53 1.71
N GLY A 401 24.98 9.21 1.56
CA GLY A 401 24.62 8.27 2.63
C GLY A 401 23.12 7.96 2.78
N LEU A 402 22.77 7.33 3.92
CA LEU A 402 21.39 6.93 4.22
C LEU A 402 20.57 8.12 4.70
N GLN A 403 19.70 8.65 3.83
CA GLN A 403 18.71 9.66 4.20
C GLN A 403 17.32 9.06 4.44
N SER A 404 16.45 9.89 5.03
CA SER A 404 15.02 9.60 5.11
C SER A 404 14.47 9.32 3.69
N PRO A 405 13.69 8.24 3.49
CA PRO A 405 13.09 7.92 2.20
C PRO A 405 11.94 8.88 1.80
N ILE A 406 11.62 9.84 2.67
CA ILE A 406 10.63 10.89 2.46
C ILE A 406 11.31 12.26 2.62
N GLY A 407 10.95 13.20 1.74
CA GLY A 407 11.46 14.57 1.72
C GLY A 407 10.68 15.50 2.66
N ALA A 408 11.20 16.72 2.85
CA ALA A 408 10.56 17.74 3.66
C ALA A 408 9.19 18.18 3.07
N ASN A 409 9.08 18.19 1.74
CA ASN A 409 7.87 18.51 0.99
C ASN A 409 7.33 17.24 0.34
N MET A 410 6.32 16.60 0.91
CA MET A 410 5.77 15.33 0.44
C MET A 410 4.66 15.57 -0.58
N ALA A 411 5.02 15.81 -1.84
CA ALA A 411 4.07 16.06 -2.91
C ALA A 411 3.09 14.89 -3.12
N ALA A 412 1.86 15.07 -2.66
CA ALA A 412 0.76 14.12 -2.76
C ALA A 412 -0.16 14.39 -3.96
N GLY A 413 -0.26 15.65 -4.39
CA GLY A 413 -1.07 16.06 -5.51
C GLY A 413 -0.77 17.46 -6.01
N PHE A 414 -1.34 17.79 -7.15
CA PHE A 414 -1.17 19.09 -7.79
C PHE A 414 -2.42 19.43 -8.61
N VAL A 415 -2.96 20.63 -8.38
CA VAL A 415 -4.17 21.13 -9.01
C VAL A 415 -3.84 22.43 -9.71
N GLU A 416 -4.23 22.51 -10.97
CA GLU A 416 -4.22 23.77 -11.72
C GLU A 416 -5.62 24.19 -12.10
N ARG A 417 -5.83 25.49 -12.08
CA ARG A 417 -7.03 26.16 -12.56
C ARG A 417 -6.64 27.51 -13.15
N ASN A 418 -6.88 27.68 -14.45
CA ASN A 418 -6.52 28.92 -15.17
C ASN A 418 -5.05 29.29 -14.88
N ASN A 419 -4.79 30.46 -14.28
CA ASN A 419 -3.43 30.92 -13.95
C ASN A 419 -3.00 30.63 -12.50
N SER A 420 -3.76 29.81 -11.76
CA SER A 420 -3.47 29.45 -10.38
C SER A 420 -3.11 27.98 -10.27
N ALA A 421 -2.09 27.68 -9.45
CA ALA A 421 -1.65 26.33 -9.15
C ALA A 421 -1.55 26.13 -7.64
N PHE A 422 -1.97 24.96 -7.18
CA PHE A 422 -1.91 24.54 -5.79
C PHE A 422 -1.25 23.18 -5.73
N TRP A 423 -0.31 23.00 -4.82
CA TRP A 423 0.20 21.67 -4.52
C TRP A 423 -0.36 21.17 -3.19
N PHE A 424 -0.42 19.85 -3.06
CA PHE A 424 -0.95 19.19 -1.88
C PHE A 424 0.19 18.41 -1.23
N ASP A 425 0.61 18.86 -0.07
CA ASP A 425 1.51 18.13 0.81
C ASP A 425 0.74 17.01 1.53
N TYR A 426 1.40 15.89 1.76
CA TYR A 426 0.78 14.78 2.48
C TYR A 426 0.43 15.13 3.93
N ASN A 427 1.26 15.90 4.64
CA ASN A 427 1.08 16.21 6.06
C ASN A 427 0.32 17.52 6.27
N SER A 428 0.77 18.62 5.63
CA SER A 428 0.20 19.95 5.80
C SER A 428 -1.00 20.23 4.89
N GLY A 429 -1.20 19.41 3.85
CA GLY A 429 -2.31 19.55 2.93
C GLY A 429 -2.08 20.60 1.85
N VAL A 430 -3.12 21.32 1.44
CA VAL A 430 -3.02 22.29 0.34
C VAL A 430 -2.10 23.46 0.70
N GLN A 431 -1.29 23.86 -0.27
CA GLN A 431 -0.33 24.95 -0.20
C GLN A 431 -0.35 25.73 -1.52
N GLU A 432 -0.26 27.04 -1.43
CA GLU A 432 -0.24 27.93 -2.60
C GLU A 432 1.16 27.95 -3.24
N ILE A 433 1.19 28.08 -4.57
CA ILE A 433 2.44 28.21 -5.33
C ILE A 433 2.57 29.64 -5.83
N GLY A 434 3.65 30.31 -5.41
CA GLY A 434 3.97 31.69 -5.78
C GLY A 434 3.31 32.75 -4.89
N GLN A 435 3.87 33.97 -4.89
CA GLN A 435 3.17 35.15 -4.39
C GLN A 435 2.05 35.47 -5.38
N SER A 436 0.91 34.81 -5.26
CA SER A 436 -0.19 35.07 -6.16
C SER A 436 -0.75 36.46 -5.84
N SER A 437 -0.64 37.38 -6.80
CA SER A 437 -1.37 38.65 -6.85
C SER A 437 -2.89 38.46 -7.01
N SER A 438 -3.41 37.31 -6.61
CA SER A 438 -4.80 36.90 -6.72
C SER A 438 -5.31 36.51 -5.34
N ASN A 439 -6.41 37.12 -4.90
CA ASN A 439 -7.06 36.92 -3.59
C ASN A 439 -7.71 35.51 -3.42
N TYR A 440 -7.24 34.49 -4.12
CA TYR A 440 -7.86 33.17 -4.15
C TYR A 440 -7.07 32.17 -3.31
N SER A 441 -7.48 32.02 -2.04
CA SER A 441 -7.02 30.91 -1.21
C SER A 441 -7.80 29.63 -1.53
N PHE A 442 -7.14 28.49 -1.54
CA PHE A 442 -7.86 27.21 -1.59
C PHE A 442 -8.69 27.06 -0.31
N PRO A 443 -10.01 26.81 -0.40
CA PRO A 443 -10.87 26.84 0.78
C PRO A 443 -10.61 25.68 1.72
N GLU A 444 -11.01 25.83 2.98
CA GLU A 444 -11.01 24.71 3.92
C GLU A 444 -11.88 23.56 3.40
N MET A 445 -11.51 22.33 3.75
CA MET A 445 -12.22 21.14 3.31
C MET A 445 -13.66 21.15 3.85
N PRO A 446 -14.69 21.18 2.98
CA PRO A 446 -16.07 21.21 3.43
C PRO A 446 -16.44 20.02 4.30
N GLU A 447 -17.29 20.26 5.30
CA GLU A 447 -17.77 19.22 6.23
C GLU A 447 -18.49 18.06 5.53
N GLU A 448 -19.16 18.34 4.41
CA GLU A 448 -19.80 17.33 3.57
C GLU A 448 -18.77 16.33 3.01
N ILE A 449 -17.71 16.84 2.37
CA ILE A 449 -16.61 16.02 1.84
C ILE A 449 -15.94 15.24 2.98
N ARG A 450 -15.71 15.89 4.13
CA ARG A 450 -15.07 15.25 5.29
C ARG A 450 -15.90 14.07 5.82
N LYS A 451 -17.23 14.21 5.88
CA LYS A 451 -18.15 13.14 6.28
C LYS A 451 -18.25 12.03 5.24
N ALA A 452 -18.19 12.39 3.95
CA ALA A 452 -18.22 11.46 2.83
C ALA A 452 -16.90 10.72 2.58
N SER A 453 -15.82 11.08 3.29
CA SER A 453 -14.46 10.54 3.09
C SER A 453 -13.96 9.73 4.30
N PRO A 454 -14.58 8.59 4.66
CA PRO A 454 -14.07 7.71 5.70
C PRO A 454 -12.75 7.04 5.28
N MET A 455 -12.22 6.14 6.10
CA MET A 455 -11.04 5.34 5.78
C MET A 455 -11.49 3.92 5.40
N SER A 456 -10.97 3.35 4.31
CA SER A 456 -11.36 1.97 3.95
C SER A 456 -10.92 0.98 5.03
N LEU A 457 -11.69 -0.10 5.21
CA LEU A 457 -11.31 -1.17 6.14
C LEU A 457 -9.94 -1.76 5.80
N TRP A 458 -9.60 -1.85 4.51
CA TRP A 458 -8.28 -2.30 4.07
C TRP A 458 -7.16 -1.38 4.57
N ASN A 459 -7.29 -0.06 4.39
CA ASN A 459 -6.27 0.88 4.87
C ASN A 459 -6.20 0.86 6.41
N PHE A 460 -7.33 0.77 7.12
CA PHE A 460 -7.32 0.65 8.57
C PHE A 460 -6.61 -0.62 9.05
N SER A 461 -6.87 -1.75 8.38
CA SER A 461 -6.16 -3.01 8.63
C SER A 461 -4.67 -2.87 8.35
N LEU A 462 -4.24 -2.15 7.31
CA LEU A 462 -2.82 -1.86 7.08
C LEU A 462 -2.20 -1.07 8.24
N GLU A 463 -2.87 -0.05 8.76
CA GLU A 463 -2.37 0.74 9.90
C GLU A 463 -2.29 -0.09 11.19
N LEU A 464 -3.24 -1.00 11.41
CA LEU A 464 -3.21 -1.98 12.50
C LEU A 464 -2.07 -2.99 12.34
N HIS A 465 -1.96 -3.61 11.17
CA HIS A 465 -1.01 -4.67 10.85
C HIS A 465 0.44 -4.20 10.98
N THR A 466 0.66 -2.92 10.67
CA THR A 466 1.98 -2.28 10.72
C THR A 466 2.28 -1.63 12.06
N GLY A 467 1.30 -1.60 12.97
CA GLY A 467 1.39 -0.95 14.27
C GLY A 467 1.34 0.58 14.21
N ARG A 468 1.22 1.20 13.03
CA ARG A 468 1.20 2.67 12.88
C ARG A 468 0.01 3.32 13.58
N VAL A 469 -1.12 2.62 13.71
CA VAL A 469 -2.26 3.14 14.50
C VAL A 469 -1.90 3.47 15.95
N PHE A 470 -0.84 2.87 16.50
CA PHE A 470 -0.36 3.12 17.86
C PHE A 470 0.64 4.28 17.96
N GLU A 471 0.99 4.94 16.84
CA GLU A 471 1.89 6.11 16.81
C GLU A 471 1.41 7.23 17.75
N HIS A 472 0.11 7.47 17.83
CA HIS A 472 -0.45 8.45 18.75
C HIS A 472 -0.11 8.17 20.24
N LEU A 473 0.14 6.90 20.60
CA LEU A 473 0.43 6.49 21.98
C LEU A 473 1.92 6.49 22.31
N ILE A 474 2.77 6.11 21.36
CA ILE A 474 4.22 5.88 21.60
C ILE A 474 5.14 6.67 20.65
N GLY A 475 4.58 7.58 19.85
CA GLY A 475 5.30 8.39 18.89
C GLY A 475 6.06 7.54 17.86
N PRO A 476 7.23 7.99 17.38
CA PRO A 476 7.99 7.32 16.31
C PRO A 476 8.46 5.91 16.68
N PHE A 477 8.45 5.54 17.96
CA PHE A 477 8.79 4.19 18.41
C PHE A 477 7.80 3.12 17.92
N TYR A 478 6.66 3.48 17.34
CA TYR A 478 5.74 2.53 16.70
C TYR A 478 6.41 1.66 15.65
N ILE A 479 7.45 2.17 14.97
CA ILE A 479 8.22 1.45 13.95
C ILE A 479 8.81 0.15 14.53
N LEU A 480 9.09 0.10 15.84
CA LEU A 480 9.65 -1.07 16.51
C LEU A 480 8.61 -2.14 16.87
N ILE A 481 7.30 -1.84 16.81
CA ILE A 481 6.25 -2.80 17.19
C ILE A 481 6.39 -4.10 16.38
N VAL A 482 6.44 -4.00 15.04
CA VAL A 482 6.48 -5.19 14.17
C VAL A 482 7.75 -6.02 14.35
N PRO A 483 8.98 -5.45 14.33
CA PRO A 483 10.20 -6.22 14.59
C PRO A 483 10.23 -6.88 15.97
N ILE A 484 9.88 -6.15 17.04
CA ILE A 484 9.88 -6.70 18.41
C ILE A 484 8.83 -7.80 18.52
N ALA A 485 7.63 -7.57 17.97
CA ALA A 485 6.58 -8.57 17.91
C ALA A 485 7.02 -9.84 17.18
N GLY A 486 7.66 -9.69 16.01
CA GLY A 486 8.21 -10.79 15.24
C GLY A 486 9.23 -11.60 16.03
N ILE A 487 10.20 -10.95 16.69
CA ILE A 487 11.17 -11.63 17.56
C ILE A 487 10.45 -12.37 18.69
N CYS A 488 9.48 -11.74 19.36
CA CYS A 488 8.71 -12.38 20.42
C CYS A 488 7.95 -13.62 19.92
N ILE A 489 7.29 -13.52 18.75
CA ILE A 489 6.58 -14.64 18.13
C ILE A 489 7.57 -15.77 17.80
N LEU A 490 8.71 -15.48 17.19
CA LEU A 490 9.74 -16.47 16.89
C LEU A 490 10.25 -17.17 18.16
N VAL A 491 10.51 -16.41 19.23
CA VAL A 491 10.89 -16.98 20.53
C VAL A 491 9.81 -17.92 21.06
N VAL A 492 8.53 -17.54 20.98
CA VAL A 492 7.40 -18.37 21.43
C VAL A 492 7.28 -19.64 20.61
N LEU A 493 7.35 -19.55 19.28
CA LEU A 493 7.25 -20.67 18.35
C LEU A 493 8.41 -21.66 18.55
N ILE A 494 9.65 -21.17 18.53
CA ILE A 494 10.86 -22.01 18.66
C ILE A 494 10.90 -22.65 20.05
N SER A 495 10.64 -21.88 21.11
CA SER A 495 10.64 -22.45 22.47
C SER A 495 9.50 -23.44 22.68
N GLY A 496 8.32 -23.20 22.10
CA GLY A 496 7.18 -24.12 22.11
C GLY A 496 7.49 -25.45 21.43
N PHE A 497 8.08 -25.39 20.23
CA PHE A 497 8.53 -26.59 19.51
C PHE A 497 9.59 -27.38 20.29
N LEU A 498 10.62 -26.70 20.81
CA LEU A 498 11.67 -27.35 21.59
C LEU A 498 11.14 -27.97 22.90
N LEU A 499 10.13 -27.35 23.53
CA LEU A 499 9.45 -27.92 24.69
C LEU A 499 8.72 -29.21 24.32
N TRP A 500 7.91 -29.16 23.26
CA TRP A 500 7.18 -30.33 22.79
C TRP A 500 8.13 -31.46 22.43
N TRP A 501 9.16 -31.18 21.62
CA TRP A 501 10.17 -32.16 21.21
C TRP A 501 10.85 -32.84 22.39
N LYS A 502 11.27 -32.09 23.41
CA LYS A 502 11.96 -32.65 24.58
C LYS A 502 11.05 -33.42 25.52
N VAL A 503 9.75 -33.12 25.53
CA VAL A 503 8.76 -33.81 26.36
C VAL A 503 8.29 -35.10 25.67
N TYR A 504 8.06 -35.08 24.35
CA TYR A 504 7.44 -36.18 23.62
C TYR A 504 8.42 -37.12 22.90
N ARG A 505 9.62 -36.68 22.49
CA ARG A 505 10.66 -37.59 21.95
C ARG A 505 11.29 -38.52 23.00
N LYS A 506 10.81 -38.46 24.25
CA LYS A 506 11.14 -39.44 25.31
C LYS A 506 10.27 -40.70 25.27
N ILE A 507 9.39 -40.85 24.28
CA ILE A 507 8.50 -42.00 24.13
C ILE A 507 8.92 -42.89 22.93
N SER A 508 9.96 -42.52 22.17
CA SER A 508 10.54 -43.35 21.10
C SER A 508 11.90 -43.91 21.50
#